data_AF-A0A7T8GU40-F1
#
_entry.id   AF-A0A7T8GU40-F1
#
_cell.length_a   1.000
_cell.length_b   1.000
_cell.length_c   1.000
_cell.angle_alpha   90.00
_cell.angle_beta   90.00
_cell.angle_gamma   90.00
#
_symmetry.space_group_name_H-M   'P 1'
#
loop_
_entity.id
_entity.type
_entity.pdbx_description
1 polymer ?
#
loop_
_entity_poly.entity_id
_entity_poly.type
_entity_poly.pdbx_seq_one_letter_code
_entity_poly.pdbx_strand_id
1 'polypeptide(L)' 'SYLEDARIRLQRAYKALEDHYIELMEINPDQGEVYNEQLDEYDKKYQVALEKLLEIMA' A
#
# COMPACT_ATOMS: atom_id res chain seq x y z
N SER A 1 11.74 3.77 -17.57
CA SER A 1 13.02 4.14 -16.91
C SER A 1 13.08 3.43 -15.58
N TYR A 2 14.24 3.34 -14.92
CA TYR A 2 14.34 2.70 -13.61
C TYR A 2 13.33 3.27 -12.58
N LEU A 3 13.10 4.59 -12.59
CA LEU A 3 12.15 5.25 -11.69
C LEU A 3 10.69 4.90 -12.01
N GLU A 4 10.33 4.83 -13.30
CA GLU A 4 8.99 4.40 -13.71
C GLU A 4 8.71 2.93 -13.35
N ASP A 5 9.70 2.05 -13.52
CA ASP A 5 9.58 0.66 -13.11
C ASP A 5 9.44 0.53 -11.58
N ALA A 6 10.16 1.37 -10.81
CA ALA A 6 10.03 1.45 -9.37
C ALA A 6 8.63 1.93 -8.95
N ARG A 7 8.03 2.90 -9.66
CA ARG A 7 6.68 3.41 -9.42
C ARG A 7 5.63 2.31 -9.59
N ILE A 8 5.73 1.57 -10.70
CA ILE A 8 4.82 0.46 -11.01
C ILE A 8 4.95 -0.65 -9.96
N ARG A 9 6.18 -0.98 -9.52
CA ARG A 9 6.41 -1.98 -8.48
C ARG A 9 5.82 -1.56 -7.14
N LEU A 10 6.01 -0.29 -6.75
CA LEU A 10 5.45 0.27 -5.52
C LEU A 10 3.93 0.19 -5.53
N GLN A 11 3.29 0.60 -6.63
CA GLN A 11 1.83 0.55 -6.77
C GLN A 11 1.29 -0.89 -6.73
N ARG A 12 1.97 -1.83 -7.39
CA ARG A 12 1.59 -3.26 -7.36
C ARG A 12 1.72 -3.88 -5.98
N ALA A 13 2.80 -3.56 -5.27
CA ALA A 13 3.02 -4.05 -3.92
C ALA A 13 1.97 -3.52 -2.95
N TYR A 14 1.62 -2.23 -3.06
CA TYR A 14 0.56 -1.62 -2.27
C TYR A 14 -0.80 -2.28 -2.55
N LYS A 15 -1.14 -2.49 -3.82
CA LYS A 15 -2.41 -3.15 -4.18
C LYS A 15 -2.50 -4.57 -3.65
N ALA A 16 -1.42 -5.36 -3.76
CA ALA A 16 -1.38 -6.71 -3.22
C ALA A 16 -1.55 -6.75 -1.68
N LEU A 17 -1.02 -5.74 -0.99
CA LEU A 17 -1.19 -5.60 0.46
C LEU A 17 -2.65 -5.27 0.82
N GLU A 18 -3.27 -4.33 0.10
CA GLU A 18 -4.67 -3.98 0.27
C GLU A 18 -5.57 -5.20 0.07
N ASP A 19 -5.39 -5.94 -1.02
CA ASP A 19 -6.16 -7.14 -1.32
C ASP A 19 -5.98 -8.20 -0.22
N HIS A 20 -4.78 -8.37 0.32
CA HIS A 20 -4.53 -9.29 1.44
C HIS A 20 -5.28 -8.89 2.71
N TYR A 21 -5.33 -7.60 3.05
CA TYR A 21 -6.10 -7.14 4.21
C TYR A 21 -7.60 -7.31 4.02
N ILE A 22 -8.11 -7.15 2.80
CA ILE A 22 -9.51 -7.44 2.47
C ILE A 22 -9.79 -8.94 2.70
N GLU A 23 -8.94 -9.83 2.22
CA GLU A 23 -9.07 -11.28 2.47
C GLU A 23 -9.04 -11.61 3.97
N LEU A 24 -8.14 -10.97 4.74
CA LEU A 24 -8.09 -11.15 6.19
C LEU A 24 -9.38 -10.69 6.89
N MET A 25 -9.98 -9.58 6.43
CA MET A 25 -11.27 -9.10 6.93
C MET A 25 -12.42 -10.06 6.58
N GLU A 26 -12.39 -10.69 5.42
CA GLU A 26 -13.38 -11.71 5.03
C GLU A 26 -13.26 -12.99 5.86
N ILE A 27 -12.03 -13.42 6.17
CA ILE A 27 -11.75 -14.63 6.96
C ILE A 27 -12.02 -14.39 8.46
N ASN A 28 -11.65 -13.22 8.96
CA ASN A 28 -11.76 -12.87 10.38
C ASN A 28 -12.34 -11.46 10.56
N PRO A 29 -13.66 -11.29 10.36
CA PRO A 29 -14.32 -9.99 10.40
C PRO A 29 -14.26 -9.32 11.78
N ASP A 30 -14.13 -10.10 12.85
CA ASP A 30 -14.01 -9.59 14.23
C ASP A 30 -12.71 -8.79 14.46
N GLN A 31 -11.71 -8.94 13.58
CA GLN A 31 -10.47 -8.18 13.59
C GLN A 31 -10.46 -7.03 12.57
N GLY A 32 -11.60 -6.73 11.93
CA GLY A 32 -11.68 -5.76 10.84
C GLY A 32 -11.20 -4.36 11.21
N GLU A 33 -11.47 -3.89 12.43
CA GLU A 33 -10.95 -2.59 12.92
C GLU A 33 -9.42 -2.59 12.97
N VAL A 34 -8.80 -3.64 13.51
CA VAL A 34 -7.34 -3.79 13.60
C VAL A 34 -6.71 -3.85 12.20
N TYR A 35 -7.32 -4.58 11.27
CA TYR A 35 -6.85 -4.64 9.89
C TYR A 35 -6.97 -3.30 9.16
N ASN A 36 -8.05 -2.55 9.40
CA ASN A 36 -8.20 -1.20 8.86
C ASN A 36 -7.15 -0.24 9.41
N GLU A 37 -6.89 -0.26 10.72
CA GLU A 37 -5.84 0.56 11.34
C GLU A 37 -4.44 0.25 10.76
N GLN A 38 -4.16 -1.03 10.52
CA GLN A 38 -2.92 -1.46 9.88
C GLN A 38 -2.86 -0.96 8.44
N LEU A 39 -3.93 -1.12 7.66
CA LEU A 39 -4.00 -0.64 6.27
C LEU A 39 -3.80 0.88 6.19
N ASP A 40 -4.39 1.64 7.10
CA ASP A 40 -4.21 3.10 7.22
C ASP A 40 -2.75 3.49 7.50
N GLU A 41 -2.04 2.73 8.34
CA GLU A 41 -0.60 2.95 8.57
C GLU A 41 0.23 2.68 7.31
N TYR A 42 -0.12 1.62 6.56
CA TYR A 42 0.56 1.28 5.31
C TYR A 42 0.28 2.28 4.20
N ASP A 43 -0.95 2.80 4.07
CA ASP A 43 -1.29 3.84 3.10
C ASP A 43 -0.43 5.08 3.32
N LYS A 44 -0.28 5.55 4.57
CA LYS A 44 0.60 6.68 4.90
C LYS A 44 2.04 6.45 4.44
N LYS A 45 2.59 5.25 4.65
CA LYS A 45 3.94 4.90 4.20
C LYS A 45 4.03 4.86 2.67
N TYR A 46 3.01 4.34 2.00
CA TYR A 46 2.92 4.31 0.54
C TYR A 46 2.88 5.73 -0.04
N GLN A 47 2.06 6.63 0.51
CA GLN A 47 1.99 8.03 0.05
C GLN A 47 3.35 8.72 0.16
N VAL A 48 4.05 8.58 1.29
CA VAL A 48 5.39 9.17 1.48
C VAL A 48 6.39 8.59 0.49
N ALA A 49 6.35 7.28 0.22
CA ALA A 49 7.24 6.65 -0.74
C ALA A 49 6.95 7.10 -2.18
N LEU A 50 5.67 7.25 -2.53
CA LEU A 50 5.23 7.72 -3.84
C LEU A 50 5.63 9.18 -4.07
N GLU A 51 5.40 10.05 -3.09
CA GLU A 51 5.78 11.46 -3.13
C GLU A 51 7.29 11.61 -3.39
N LYS A 52 8.13 10.94 -2.59
CA LYS A 52 9.59 10.95 -2.80
C LYS A 52 10.00 10.45 -4.18
N LEU A 53 9.32 9.44 -4.71
CA LEU A 53 9.63 8.92 -6.03
C LEU A 53 9.27 9.94 -7.12
N LEU A 54 8.13 10.62 -6.98
CA LEU A 54 7.69 11.66 -7.91
C LEU A 54 8.61 12.89 -7.87
N GLU A 55 9.10 13.28 -6.69
CA GLU A 55 10.10 14.35 -6.54
C GLU A 55 11.40 14.05 -7.31
N ILE A 56 11.85 12.79 -7.30
CA ILE A 56 13.07 12.36 -8.02
C ILE A 56 12.84 12.31 -9.53
N MET A 57 11.59 12.10 -9.97
CA MET A 57 11.22 11.99 -11.38
C MET A 57 10.97 13.35 -12.05
N ALA A 58 10.77 14.41 -11.27
CA ALA A 58 10.54 15.78 -11.73
C ALA A 58 11.84 16.43 -12.27
#